data_AF-A0A1Y1XAC5-F1
#
_entry.id   AF-A0A1Y1XAC5-F1
#
_cell.length_a   1.000
_cell.length_b   1.000
_cell.length_c   1.000
_cell.angle_alpha   90.00
_cell.angle_beta   90.00
_cell.angle_gamma   90.00
#
_symmetry.space_group_name_H-M   'P 1'
#
loop_
_entity.id
_entity.type
_entity.pdbx_description
1 polymer ?
#
loop_
_entity_poly.entity_id
_entity_poly.type
_entity_poly.pdbx_seq_one_letter_code
_entity_poly.pdbx_strand_id
1 'polypeptide(L)'
;MDSDSESDNGFSMFTEPDGFRAKPPPPTQHVFERKSENIQEGSLKTINFQLIGHHSLWAHCLWNAGVVCTHYLDSHKELCKGKRILELGAAASLPSFIAAINGAEVVVSTDYPDKELIENIHNNAMKNIPELVKNKTFNAMGYLWGSDTTELMKVTNNNKFDVIIMADLLFNHSEHVHMLQTCEKCLSPDGVVLCMYTSHRPWLAEKDYNFFNIAQNQFNFKVEKMFDTKMKVMFEEDPGSEEVRSTIHAYSLRFSNEPKEQKEFEESNN
;
A
#
# COMPACT_ATOMS: atom_id res chain seq x y z
N MET A 1 16.34 5.33 70.05
CA MET A 1 16.42 6.62 69.33
C MET A 1 16.82 6.23 67.94
N ASP A 2 15.79 6.09 67.12
CA ASP A 2 15.78 5.35 65.87
C ASP A 2 16.34 6.14 64.69
N SER A 3 16.75 5.34 63.71
CA SER A 3 17.46 5.60 62.48
C SER A 3 16.69 6.38 61.41
N ASP A 4 17.47 7.04 60.55
CA ASP A 4 17.12 7.60 59.24
C ASP A 4 16.21 6.72 58.37
N SER A 5 15.29 7.34 57.63
CA SER A 5 15.13 7.15 56.18
C SER A 5 14.01 8.02 55.62
N GLU A 6 14.41 9.08 54.91
CA GLU A 6 13.56 9.72 53.89
C GLU A 6 13.27 8.68 52.80
N SER A 7 11.99 8.38 52.57
CA SER A 7 11.55 7.62 51.39
C SER A 7 10.77 8.53 50.45
N ASP A 8 11.41 8.69 49.30
CA ASP A 8 11.00 9.38 48.08
C ASP A 8 9.61 8.89 47.62
N ASN A 9 8.60 9.76 47.79
CA ASN A 9 7.24 9.52 47.36
C ASN A 9 6.92 10.45 46.17
N GLY A 10 7.26 10.00 44.96
CA GLY A 10 6.87 10.70 43.74
C GLY A 10 7.08 9.83 42.50
N PHE A 11 5.99 9.59 41.75
CA PHE A 11 5.93 8.99 40.40
C PHE A 11 5.73 7.47 40.22
N SER A 12 4.87 6.84 41.03
CA SER A 12 4.23 5.55 40.63
C SER A 12 2.73 5.72 40.34
N MET A 13 2.37 6.69 39.50
CA MET A 13 0.96 6.96 39.12
C MET A 13 0.66 6.63 37.64
N PHE A 14 1.62 6.08 36.89
CA PHE A 14 1.48 5.74 35.46
C PHE A 14 2.06 4.36 35.09
N THR A 15 2.24 3.45 36.05
CA THR A 15 2.48 2.04 35.74
C THR A 15 1.15 1.37 35.44
N GLU A 16 0.80 1.28 34.15
CA GLU A 16 -0.35 0.47 33.71
C GLU A 16 -0.15 -0.99 34.18
N PRO A 17 -1.11 -1.60 34.88
CA PRO A 17 -1.00 -2.97 35.38
C PRO A 17 -0.75 -3.98 34.25
N ASP A 18 -0.01 -5.06 34.55
CA ASP A 18 0.14 -6.20 33.66
C ASP A 18 -1.25 -6.73 33.24
N GLY A 19 -1.57 -6.58 31.95
CA GLY A 19 -2.87 -6.99 31.38
C GLY A 19 -3.89 -5.86 31.15
N PHE A 20 -3.54 -4.58 31.37
CA PHE A 20 -4.44 -3.44 31.11
C PHE A 20 -4.78 -3.26 29.62
N ARG A 21 -3.87 -3.66 28.72
CA ARG A 21 -4.12 -3.73 27.28
C ARG A 21 -4.21 -5.18 26.85
N ALA A 22 -5.24 -5.52 26.08
CA ALA A 22 -5.29 -6.79 25.38
C ALA A 22 -3.97 -6.95 24.59
N LYS A 23 -3.31 -8.10 24.72
CA LYS A 23 -2.08 -8.35 23.98
C LYS A 23 -2.40 -8.20 22.48
N PRO A 24 -1.64 -7.40 21.72
CA PRO A 24 -1.84 -7.29 20.29
C PRO A 24 -1.86 -8.71 19.68
N PRO A 25 -2.81 -9.04 18.78
CA PRO A 25 -2.85 -10.36 18.16
C PRO A 25 -1.48 -10.73 17.60
N PRO A 26 -1.07 -12.01 17.77
CA PRO A 26 0.26 -12.45 17.39
C PRO A 26 0.44 -12.38 15.86
N PRO A 27 1.69 -12.32 15.38
CA PRO A 27 1.98 -12.49 13.97
C PRO A 27 1.35 -13.77 13.41
N THR A 28 0.82 -13.72 12.18
CA THR A 28 0.11 -14.84 11.55
C THR A 28 0.80 -15.28 10.26
N GLN A 29 0.84 -16.58 10.00
CA GLN A 29 1.37 -17.14 8.76
C GLN A 29 0.24 -17.34 7.76
N HIS A 30 0.49 -16.96 6.51
CA HIS A 30 -0.45 -17.05 5.41
C HIS A 30 0.22 -17.69 4.19
N VAL A 31 -0.59 -18.32 3.37
CA VAL A 31 -0.18 -18.89 2.09
C VAL A 31 -1.07 -18.29 1.02
N PHE A 32 -0.44 -17.66 0.03
CA PHE A 32 -1.13 -17.23 -1.19
C PHE A 32 -0.85 -18.25 -2.28
N GLU A 33 -1.92 -18.81 -2.85
CA GLU A 33 -1.85 -19.76 -3.96
C GLU A 33 -2.12 -19.06 -5.29
N ARG A 34 -1.19 -19.20 -6.24
CA ARG A 34 -1.38 -18.68 -7.59
C ARG A 34 -2.31 -19.59 -8.38
N LYS A 35 -3.06 -18.99 -9.30
CA LYS A 35 -3.89 -19.74 -10.25
C LYS A 35 -2.99 -20.50 -11.23
N SER A 36 -3.29 -21.77 -11.47
CA SER A 36 -2.39 -22.67 -12.22
C SER A 36 -2.10 -22.20 -13.63
N GLU A 37 -3.06 -21.56 -14.29
CA GLU A 37 -2.93 -20.96 -15.63
C GLU A 37 -1.95 -19.79 -15.69
N ASN A 38 -1.67 -19.14 -14.54
CA ASN A 38 -0.78 -17.99 -14.47
C ASN A 38 0.65 -18.36 -14.08
N ILE A 39 0.91 -19.61 -13.68
CA ILE A 39 2.23 -20.05 -13.21
C ILE A 39 3.15 -20.28 -14.40
N GLN A 40 4.23 -19.51 -14.47
CA GLN A 40 5.30 -19.69 -15.45
C GLN A 40 6.21 -20.86 -15.03
N GLU A 41 6.82 -21.55 -16.00
CA GLU A 41 7.79 -22.59 -15.71
C GLU A 41 8.95 -22.06 -14.85
N GLY A 42 9.28 -22.79 -13.79
CA GLY A 42 10.32 -22.40 -12.82
C GLY A 42 9.92 -21.29 -11.82
N SER A 43 8.73 -20.69 -11.96
CA SER A 43 8.23 -19.69 -11.00
C SER A 43 7.50 -20.32 -9.81
N LEU A 44 7.45 -19.60 -8.68
CA LEU A 44 6.81 -20.07 -7.45
C LEU A 44 5.32 -20.33 -7.68
N LYS A 45 4.80 -21.43 -7.13
CA LYS A 45 3.35 -21.73 -7.16
C LYS A 45 2.60 -21.08 -6.00
N THR A 46 3.27 -20.99 -4.85
CA THR A 46 2.74 -20.45 -3.61
C THR A 46 3.72 -19.46 -3.00
N ILE A 47 3.19 -18.45 -2.30
CA ILE A 47 3.95 -17.46 -1.57
C ILE A 47 3.60 -17.63 -0.09
N ASN A 48 4.61 -17.95 0.72
CA ASN A 48 4.43 -18.16 2.16
C ASN A 48 4.94 -16.92 2.89
N PHE A 49 4.05 -16.19 3.54
CA PHE A 49 4.39 -14.91 4.16
C PHE A 49 3.82 -14.80 5.57
N GLN A 50 4.41 -13.92 6.35
CA GLN A 50 4.00 -13.59 7.70
C GLN A 50 3.46 -12.17 7.72
N LEU A 51 2.31 -11.99 8.38
CA LEU A 51 1.81 -10.68 8.77
C LEU A 51 2.34 -10.36 10.15
N ILE A 52 2.64 -9.08 10.40
CA ILE A 52 3.03 -8.62 11.73
C ILE A 52 1.88 -8.76 12.73
N GLY A 53 2.20 -8.64 14.02
CA GLY A 53 1.18 -8.55 15.06
C GLY A 53 0.39 -7.25 14.95
N HIS A 54 -0.63 -7.06 15.81
CA HIS A 54 -1.47 -5.86 15.70
C HIS A 54 -0.65 -4.56 15.66
N HIS A 55 -0.99 -3.77 14.66
CA HIS A 55 -0.30 -2.56 14.27
C HIS A 55 -1.33 -1.50 13.95
N SER A 56 -1.09 -0.26 14.40
CA SER A 56 -2.01 0.89 14.21
C SER A 56 -2.24 1.25 12.74
N LEU A 57 -1.32 0.84 11.85
CA LEU A 57 -1.42 0.98 10.40
C LEU A 57 -2.08 -0.22 9.71
N TRP A 58 -2.68 -1.14 10.46
CA TRP A 58 -3.43 -2.28 9.94
C TRP A 58 -2.66 -3.28 9.05
N ALA A 59 -1.32 -3.25 9.08
CA ALA A 59 -0.49 -4.18 8.32
C ALA A 59 -0.52 -5.64 8.82
N HIS A 60 -1.28 -5.89 9.89
CA HIS A 60 -1.60 -7.22 10.41
C HIS A 60 -2.74 -7.91 9.64
N CYS A 61 -3.41 -7.20 8.72
CA CYS A 61 -4.47 -7.71 7.88
C CYS A 61 -3.98 -8.00 6.46
N LEU A 62 -4.43 -9.11 5.89
CA LEU A 62 -4.32 -9.36 4.46
C LEU A 62 -5.52 -8.73 3.76
N TRP A 63 -5.33 -7.54 3.22
CA TRP A 63 -6.40 -6.75 2.61
C TRP A 63 -6.87 -7.33 1.26
N ASN A 64 -8.19 -7.40 1.07
CA ASN A 64 -8.81 -7.96 -0.13
C ASN A 64 -8.35 -7.27 -1.41
N ALA A 65 -8.24 -5.93 -1.45
CA ALA A 65 -7.78 -5.27 -2.67
C ALA A 65 -6.32 -5.63 -3.00
N GLY A 66 -5.48 -5.90 -2.00
CA GLY A 66 -4.13 -6.42 -2.19
C GLY A 66 -4.14 -7.80 -2.86
N VAL A 67 -5.04 -8.69 -2.42
CA VAL A 67 -5.23 -10.03 -3.02
C VAL A 67 -5.76 -9.92 -4.46
N VAL A 68 -6.76 -9.06 -4.71
CA VAL A 68 -7.29 -8.81 -6.07
C VAL A 68 -6.21 -8.24 -6.98
N CYS A 69 -5.44 -7.26 -6.51
CA CYS A 69 -4.34 -6.66 -7.26
C CYS A 69 -3.28 -7.71 -7.60
N THR A 70 -2.96 -8.59 -6.65
CA THR A 70 -2.01 -9.70 -6.84
C THR A 70 -2.49 -10.63 -7.96
N HIS A 71 -3.76 -11.07 -7.94
CA HIS A 71 -4.31 -11.89 -9.02
C HIS A 71 -4.35 -11.16 -10.37
N TYR A 72 -4.67 -9.86 -10.36
CA TYR A 72 -4.72 -9.06 -11.58
C TYR A 72 -3.35 -8.94 -12.24
N LEU A 73 -2.30 -8.63 -11.47
CA LEU A 73 -0.92 -8.61 -11.97
C LEU A 73 -0.46 -10.00 -12.42
N ASP A 74 -0.93 -11.07 -11.76
CA ASP A 74 -0.57 -12.42 -12.16
C ASP A 74 -1.17 -12.84 -13.51
N SER A 75 -2.36 -12.34 -13.86
CA SER A 75 -2.96 -12.58 -15.19
C SER A 75 -2.53 -11.57 -16.26
N HIS A 76 -1.96 -10.42 -15.88
CA HIS A 76 -1.55 -9.32 -16.78
C HIS A 76 -0.05 -9.06 -16.68
N LYS A 77 0.75 -10.08 -17.03
CA LYS A 77 2.21 -10.08 -16.84
C LYS A 77 2.92 -8.98 -17.62
N GLU A 78 2.32 -8.43 -18.66
CA GLU A 78 2.82 -7.27 -19.41
C GLU A 78 2.91 -5.98 -18.57
N LEU A 79 2.15 -5.89 -17.47
CA LEU A 79 2.27 -4.83 -16.47
C LEU A 79 3.47 -5.04 -15.54
N CYS A 80 4.04 -6.25 -15.54
CA CYS A 80 5.20 -6.59 -14.70
C CYS A 80 6.48 -6.67 -15.52
N LYS A 81 6.49 -7.44 -16.60
CA LYS A 81 7.69 -7.84 -17.32
C LYS A 81 8.49 -6.63 -17.83
N GLY A 82 9.72 -6.48 -17.32
CA GLY A 82 10.62 -5.38 -17.66
C GLY A 82 10.11 -4.01 -17.22
N LYS A 83 9.21 -3.94 -16.23
CA LYS A 83 8.68 -2.68 -15.68
C LYS A 83 9.34 -2.36 -14.35
N ARG A 84 9.47 -1.06 -14.08
CA ARG A 84 9.84 -0.51 -12.76
C ARG A 84 8.56 -0.29 -11.97
N ILE A 85 8.46 -0.91 -10.79
CA ILE A 85 7.22 -0.95 -10.02
C ILE A 85 7.44 -0.35 -8.64
N LEU A 86 6.53 0.53 -8.23
CA LEU A 86 6.47 1.09 -6.89
C LEU A 86 5.15 0.67 -6.25
N GLU A 87 5.18 0.08 -5.06
CA GLU A 87 3.98 -0.14 -4.25
C GLU A 87 3.97 0.81 -3.07
N LEU A 88 2.86 1.52 -2.87
CA LEU A 88 2.63 2.37 -1.71
C LEU A 88 1.79 1.60 -0.68
N GLY A 89 2.16 1.66 0.60
CA GLY A 89 1.40 1.02 1.68
C GLY A 89 1.27 -0.50 1.51
N ALA A 90 2.40 -1.17 1.29
CA ALA A 90 2.44 -2.56 0.85
C ALA A 90 1.94 -3.57 1.89
N ALA A 91 2.09 -3.29 3.19
CA ALA A 91 1.82 -4.20 4.32
C ALA A 91 2.41 -5.60 4.11
N ALA A 92 1.63 -6.53 3.56
CA ALA A 92 2.04 -7.90 3.22
C ALA A 92 2.91 -7.99 1.96
N SER A 93 2.92 -6.95 1.11
CA SER A 93 3.71 -6.84 -0.13
C SER A 93 3.38 -7.90 -1.20
N LEU A 94 2.19 -8.50 -1.15
CA LEU A 94 1.79 -9.52 -2.14
C LEU A 94 1.80 -9.01 -3.58
N PRO A 95 1.25 -7.81 -3.91
CA PRO A 95 1.33 -7.25 -5.26
C PRO A 95 2.77 -7.07 -5.74
N SER A 96 3.67 -6.57 -4.87
CA SER A 96 5.09 -6.45 -5.20
C SER A 96 5.78 -7.80 -5.42
N PHE A 97 5.49 -8.82 -4.60
CA PHE A 97 6.06 -10.15 -4.80
C PHE A 97 5.65 -10.75 -6.15
N ILE A 98 4.36 -10.65 -6.51
CA ILE A 98 3.91 -11.21 -7.77
C ILE A 98 4.46 -10.45 -8.98
N ALA A 99 4.60 -9.12 -8.85
CA ALA A 99 5.27 -8.28 -9.83
C ALA A 99 6.73 -8.74 -10.07
N ALA A 100 7.48 -8.97 -8.99
CA ALA A 100 8.86 -9.44 -9.06
C ALA A 100 8.96 -10.84 -9.70
N ILE A 101 8.10 -11.77 -9.27
CA ILE A 101 8.02 -13.13 -9.84
C ILE A 101 7.67 -13.11 -11.32
N ASN A 102 6.85 -12.15 -11.76
CA ASN A 102 6.46 -11.99 -13.16
C ASN A 102 7.45 -11.17 -14.01
N GLY A 103 8.66 -10.95 -13.49
CA GLY A 103 9.79 -10.45 -14.28
C GLY A 103 9.88 -8.94 -14.35
N ALA A 104 9.42 -8.22 -13.32
CA ALA A 104 9.74 -6.81 -13.15
C ALA A 104 11.25 -6.55 -13.25
N GLU A 105 11.61 -5.42 -13.85
CA GLU A 105 13.01 -4.97 -13.89
C GLU A 105 13.47 -4.66 -12.46
N VAL A 106 12.63 -3.94 -11.73
CA VAL A 106 12.86 -3.58 -10.33
C VAL A 106 11.53 -3.29 -9.65
N VAL A 107 11.40 -3.74 -8.41
CA VAL A 107 10.26 -3.52 -7.54
C VAL A 107 10.74 -2.79 -6.29
N VAL A 108 10.07 -1.71 -5.96
CA VAL A 108 10.24 -0.95 -4.73
C VAL A 108 8.94 -1.06 -3.94
N SER A 109 8.92 -1.96 -2.96
CA SER A 109 7.80 -2.14 -2.05
C SER A 109 7.96 -1.19 -0.88
N THR A 110 7.01 -0.27 -0.69
CA THR A 110 7.11 0.74 0.36
C THR A 110 5.96 0.67 1.36
N ASP A 111 6.28 0.98 2.61
CA ASP A 111 5.30 1.23 3.66
C ASP A 111 5.80 2.38 4.55
N TYR A 112 5.01 2.79 5.55
CA TYR A 112 5.44 3.76 6.55
C TYR A 112 6.82 3.40 7.11
N PRO A 113 7.71 4.38 7.40
CA PRO A 113 9.07 4.13 7.86
C PRO A 113 9.13 3.63 9.31
N ASP A 114 8.46 2.51 9.56
CA ASP A 114 8.51 1.72 10.76
C ASP A 114 9.42 0.50 10.53
N LYS A 115 10.31 0.25 11.49
CA LYS A 115 11.33 -0.79 11.35
C LYS A 115 10.72 -2.19 11.26
N GLU A 116 9.71 -2.49 12.06
CA GLU A 116 9.08 -3.81 12.11
C GLU A 116 8.36 -4.12 10.78
N LEU A 117 7.65 -3.13 10.23
CA LEU A 117 6.99 -3.27 8.93
C LEU A 117 7.97 -3.60 7.80
N ILE A 118 9.02 -2.80 7.68
CA ILE A 118 9.97 -2.94 6.56
C ILE A 118 10.80 -4.21 6.72
N GLU A 119 11.20 -4.57 7.95
CA GLU A 119 11.88 -5.85 8.21
C GLU A 119 10.97 -7.04 7.91
N ASN A 120 9.68 -6.99 8.22
CA ASN A 120 8.75 -8.06 7.90
C ASN A 120 8.60 -8.26 6.38
N ILE A 121 8.45 -7.18 5.60
CA ILE A 121 8.43 -7.25 4.13
C ILE A 121 9.74 -7.86 3.61
N HIS A 122 10.88 -7.38 4.11
CA HIS A 122 12.20 -7.88 3.72
C HIS A 122 12.38 -9.38 4.03
N ASN A 123 11.98 -9.83 5.22
CA ASN A 123 12.08 -11.23 5.63
C ASN A 123 11.19 -12.14 4.77
N ASN A 124 9.97 -11.70 4.47
CA ASN A 124 9.08 -12.39 3.55
C ASN A 124 9.69 -12.47 2.13
N ALA A 125 10.33 -11.40 1.66
CA ALA A 125 11.02 -11.37 0.37
C ALA A 125 12.20 -12.35 0.35
N MET A 126 13.05 -12.34 1.38
CA MET A 126 14.19 -13.25 1.50
C MET A 126 13.78 -14.73 1.57
N LYS A 127 12.60 -15.02 2.11
CA LYS A 127 12.05 -16.39 2.16
C LYS A 127 11.55 -16.87 0.81
N ASN A 128 10.90 -16.00 0.02
CA ASN A 128 10.22 -16.42 -1.21
C ASN A 128 11.08 -16.15 -2.46
N ILE A 129 11.73 -14.99 -2.54
CA ILE A 129 12.48 -14.50 -3.71
C ILE A 129 13.90 -14.02 -3.34
N PRO A 130 14.72 -14.83 -2.64
CA PRO A 130 16.02 -14.40 -2.10
C PRO A 130 16.97 -13.85 -3.16
N GLU A 131 17.01 -14.44 -4.34
CA GLU A 131 17.90 -13.98 -5.41
C GLU A 131 17.50 -12.59 -5.95
N LEU A 132 16.19 -12.28 -5.95
CA LEU A 132 15.68 -10.96 -6.35
C LEU A 132 15.99 -9.88 -5.30
N VAL A 133 16.09 -10.25 -4.02
CA VAL A 133 16.54 -9.34 -2.97
C VAL A 133 18.05 -9.13 -3.07
N LYS A 134 18.83 -10.20 -3.22
CA LYS A 134 20.30 -10.14 -3.31
C LYS A 134 20.79 -9.32 -4.50
N ASN A 135 20.13 -9.46 -5.65
CA ASN A 135 20.46 -8.70 -6.86
C ASN A 135 19.83 -7.29 -6.90
N LYS A 136 19.10 -6.89 -5.85
CA LYS A 136 18.41 -5.59 -5.71
C LYS A 136 17.33 -5.32 -6.76
N THR A 137 16.76 -6.36 -7.36
CA THR A 137 15.56 -6.24 -8.20
C THR A 137 14.29 -6.17 -7.35
N PHE A 138 14.32 -6.60 -6.09
CA PHE A 138 13.27 -6.34 -5.11
C PHE A 138 13.82 -5.57 -3.91
N ASN A 139 13.20 -4.45 -3.57
CA ASN A 139 13.65 -3.55 -2.51
C ASN A 139 12.48 -3.23 -1.57
N ALA A 140 12.66 -3.46 -0.28
CA ALA A 140 11.71 -3.05 0.76
C ALA A 140 12.22 -1.75 1.40
N MET A 141 11.40 -0.69 1.43
CA MET A 141 11.84 0.63 1.88
C MET A 141 10.76 1.34 2.71
N GLY A 142 11.18 2.04 3.77
CA GLY A 142 10.32 2.98 4.47
C GLY A 142 10.10 4.23 3.62
N TYR A 143 8.84 4.63 3.45
CA TYR A 143 8.46 5.82 2.71
C TYR A 143 7.19 6.44 3.30
N LEU A 144 7.28 7.73 3.64
CA LEU A 144 6.13 8.53 4.00
C LEU A 144 5.53 9.16 2.74
N TRP A 145 4.24 8.99 2.50
CA TRP A 145 3.59 9.55 1.31
C TRP A 145 3.78 11.08 1.25
N GLY A 146 4.03 11.60 0.05
CA GLY A 146 4.27 13.03 -0.19
C GLY A 146 5.67 13.51 0.15
N SER A 147 6.47 12.70 0.85
CA SER A 147 7.86 13.02 1.19
C SER A 147 8.80 12.95 -0.02
N ASP A 148 10.07 13.31 0.21
CA ASP A 148 11.10 13.33 -0.83
C ASP A 148 11.29 11.95 -1.48
N THR A 149 11.30 11.93 -2.82
CA THR A 149 11.32 10.70 -3.61
C THR A 149 12.74 10.30 -4.05
N THR A 150 13.78 11.02 -3.63
CA THR A 150 15.15 10.82 -4.13
C THR A 150 15.65 9.40 -3.86
N GLU A 151 15.40 8.85 -2.66
CA GLU A 151 15.82 7.49 -2.33
C GLU A 151 15.09 6.42 -3.13
N LEU A 152 13.80 6.62 -3.43
CA LEU A 152 13.04 5.70 -4.29
C LEU A 152 13.63 5.69 -5.71
N MET A 153 13.96 6.88 -6.23
CA MET A 153 14.49 7.05 -7.58
C MET A 153 15.92 6.55 -7.73
N LYS A 154 16.74 6.57 -6.66
CA LYS A 154 18.09 5.99 -6.70
C LYS A 154 18.07 4.50 -7.03
N VAL A 155 17.06 3.76 -6.56
CA VAL A 155 16.92 2.32 -6.81
C VAL A 155 16.70 2.02 -8.30
N THR A 156 16.10 2.95 -9.03
CA THR A 156 15.79 2.84 -10.46
C THR A 156 16.79 3.61 -11.33
N ASN A 157 17.97 3.98 -10.82
CA ASN A 157 18.95 4.83 -11.50
C ASN A 157 18.36 6.18 -11.96
N ASN A 158 17.58 6.81 -11.09
CA ASN A 158 16.84 8.07 -11.29
C ASN A 158 15.74 8.01 -12.35
N ASN A 159 15.29 6.81 -12.71
CA ASN A 159 14.17 6.67 -13.62
C ASN A 159 12.83 6.62 -12.88
N LYS A 160 11.78 7.11 -13.53
CA LYS A 160 10.41 7.03 -13.01
C LYS A 160 9.85 5.60 -13.13
N PHE A 161 8.82 5.30 -12.34
CA PHE A 161 8.15 4.00 -12.29
C PHE A 161 7.10 3.88 -13.38
N ASP A 162 7.01 2.70 -14.00
CA ASP A 162 6.04 2.42 -15.07
C ASP A 162 4.69 1.97 -14.50
N VAL A 163 4.70 1.36 -13.32
CA VAL A 163 3.51 0.98 -12.57
C VAL A 163 3.65 1.43 -11.13
N ILE A 164 2.65 2.15 -10.62
CA ILE A 164 2.50 2.43 -9.19
C ILE A 164 1.28 1.66 -8.67
N ILE A 165 1.42 0.92 -7.58
CA ILE A 165 0.35 0.11 -6.98
C ILE A 165 -0.13 0.80 -5.71
N MET A 166 -1.46 0.91 -5.59
CA MET A 166 -2.16 1.38 -4.39
C MET A 166 -3.31 0.42 -4.10
N ALA A 167 -3.20 -0.38 -3.03
CA ALA A 167 -4.22 -1.35 -2.65
C ALA A 167 -4.80 -1.03 -1.26
N ASP A 168 -6.10 -0.77 -1.19
CA ASP A 168 -6.85 -0.44 0.04
C ASP A 168 -6.29 0.75 0.87
N LEU A 169 -5.84 1.82 0.20
CA LEU A 169 -5.26 3.00 0.87
C LEU A 169 -6.23 4.19 1.04
N LEU A 170 -7.38 4.18 0.37
CA LEU A 170 -8.21 5.39 0.24
C LEU A 170 -8.98 5.77 1.51
N PHE A 171 -9.01 4.92 2.54
CA PHE A 171 -9.73 5.19 3.78
C PHE A 171 -9.14 6.37 4.57
N ASN A 172 -7.86 6.69 4.39
CA ASN A 172 -7.22 7.81 5.08
C ASN A 172 -7.33 9.10 4.24
N HIS A 173 -8.47 9.78 4.34
CA HIS A 173 -8.81 10.93 3.51
C HIS A 173 -7.83 12.11 3.62
N SER A 174 -7.12 12.26 4.75
CA SER A 174 -6.10 13.32 4.91
C SER A 174 -4.87 13.10 4.02
N GLU A 175 -4.63 11.85 3.60
CA GLU A 175 -3.43 11.48 2.86
C GLU A 175 -3.61 11.44 1.34
N HIS A 176 -4.83 11.69 0.85
CA HIS A 176 -5.13 11.65 -0.60
C HIS A 176 -4.19 12.54 -1.41
N VAL A 177 -3.95 13.76 -0.96
CA VAL A 177 -3.05 14.71 -1.63
C VAL A 177 -1.59 14.21 -1.60
N HIS A 178 -1.12 13.70 -0.46
CA HIS A 178 0.26 13.19 -0.33
C HIS A 178 0.51 11.95 -1.20
N MET A 179 -0.47 11.04 -1.29
CA MET A 179 -0.40 9.89 -2.18
C MET A 179 -0.34 10.33 -3.65
N LEU A 180 -1.16 11.30 -4.07
CA LEU A 180 -1.17 11.83 -5.43
C LEU A 180 0.13 12.60 -5.77
N GLN A 181 0.69 13.36 -4.82
CA GLN A 181 1.99 14.00 -4.97
C GLN A 181 3.10 12.98 -5.22
N THR A 182 3.07 11.86 -4.48
CA THR A 182 4.01 10.74 -4.72
C THR A 182 3.83 10.20 -6.13
N CYS A 183 2.59 9.93 -6.53
CA CYS A 183 2.29 9.39 -7.86
C CYS A 183 2.79 10.32 -8.97
N GLU A 184 2.51 11.62 -8.91
CA GLU A 184 2.93 12.60 -9.92
C GLU A 184 4.46 12.69 -10.05
N LYS A 185 5.17 12.70 -8.92
CA LYS A 185 6.64 12.75 -8.90
C LYS A 185 7.26 11.47 -9.45
N CYS A 186 6.74 10.31 -9.04
CA CYS A 186 7.32 9.00 -9.31
C CYS A 186 6.89 8.36 -10.63
N LEU A 187 5.72 8.69 -11.19
CA LEU A 187 5.17 7.98 -12.35
C LEU A 187 5.82 8.42 -13.66
N SER A 188 6.19 7.48 -14.51
CA SER A 188 6.70 7.74 -15.86
C SER A 188 5.60 8.35 -16.75
N PRO A 189 5.94 9.10 -17.81
CA PRO A 189 4.94 9.73 -18.68
C PRO A 189 3.89 8.77 -19.24
N ASP A 190 4.31 7.55 -19.62
CA ASP A 190 3.44 6.49 -20.15
C ASP A 190 2.98 5.48 -19.06
N GLY A 191 3.31 5.77 -17.80
CA GLY A 191 3.05 4.90 -16.67
C GLY A 191 1.57 4.81 -16.30
N VAL A 192 1.26 3.89 -15.39
CA VAL A 192 -0.07 3.72 -14.81
C VAL A 192 -0.01 3.60 -13.29
N VAL A 193 -0.92 4.27 -12.59
CA VAL A 193 -1.24 3.94 -11.20
C VAL A 193 -2.40 2.95 -11.21
N LEU A 194 -2.22 1.79 -10.59
CA LEU A 194 -3.28 0.82 -10.32
C LEU A 194 -3.80 1.07 -8.91
N CYS A 195 -5.01 1.60 -8.81
CA CYS A 195 -5.67 1.88 -7.55
C CYS A 195 -6.83 0.91 -7.37
N MET A 196 -6.72 0.00 -6.42
CA MET A 196 -7.77 -0.93 -6.04
C MET A 196 -8.16 -0.68 -4.60
N TYR A 197 -9.45 -0.49 -4.31
CA TYR A 197 -9.89 -0.19 -2.95
C TYR A 197 -11.30 -0.71 -2.66
N THR A 198 -11.58 -0.86 -1.37
CA THR A 198 -12.88 -1.17 -0.81
C THR A 198 -13.33 -0.03 0.10
N SER A 199 -14.59 0.39 0.03
CA SER A 199 -15.15 1.33 1.00
C SER A 199 -15.58 0.61 2.28
N HIS A 200 -14.63 0.37 3.18
CA HIS A 200 -14.86 -0.32 4.46
C HIS A 200 -15.84 0.40 5.40
N ARG A 201 -16.01 1.72 5.23
CA ARG A 201 -16.98 2.56 5.94
C ARG A 201 -17.98 3.11 4.92
N PRO A 202 -19.10 2.42 4.63
CA PRO A 202 -20.00 2.79 3.54
C PRO A 202 -20.50 4.25 3.60
N TRP A 203 -20.69 4.81 4.79
CA TRP A 203 -21.10 6.21 4.98
C TRP A 203 -20.02 7.24 4.63
N LEU A 204 -18.79 6.82 4.33
CA LEU A 204 -17.68 7.66 3.86
C LEU A 204 -17.22 7.30 2.44
N ALA A 205 -17.95 6.45 1.71
CA ALA A 205 -17.57 6.01 0.37
C ALA A 205 -17.37 7.19 -0.60
N GLU A 206 -18.17 8.25 -0.48
CA GLU A 206 -17.99 9.49 -1.26
C GLU A 206 -16.65 10.17 -0.96
N LYS A 207 -16.18 10.11 0.29
CA LYS A 207 -14.86 10.65 0.66
C LYS A 207 -13.73 9.78 0.14
N ASP A 208 -13.90 8.46 0.09
CA ASP A 208 -12.92 7.57 -0.58
C ASP A 208 -12.84 7.94 -2.07
N TYR A 209 -14.00 8.09 -2.73
CA TYR A 209 -14.09 8.45 -4.16
C TYR A 209 -13.52 9.85 -4.45
N ASN A 210 -13.56 10.76 -3.49
CA ASN A 210 -13.00 12.10 -3.63
C ASN A 210 -11.50 12.10 -3.97
N PHE A 211 -10.78 11.01 -3.70
CA PHE A 211 -9.42 10.80 -4.21
C PHE A 211 -9.31 11.05 -5.72
N PHE A 212 -10.23 10.47 -6.49
CA PHE A 212 -10.23 10.58 -7.96
C PHE A 212 -10.60 11.99 -8.41
N ASN A 213 -11.52 12.67 -7.71
CA ASN A 213 -11.83 14.08 -7.97
C ASN A 213 -10.61 14.96 -7.76
N ILE A 214 -9.84 14.74 -6.69
CA ILE A 214 -8.58 15.46 -6.44
C ILE A 214 -7.58 15.14 -7.56
N ALA A 215 -7.45 13.86 -7.93
CA ALA A 215 -6.54 13.41 -8.98
C ALA A 215 -6.80 14.10 -10.35
N GLN A 216 -8.06 14.32 -10.71
CA GLN A 216 -8.45 14.96 -11.97
C GLN A 216 -8.37 16.49 -11.90
N ASN A 217 -8.83 17.09 -10.80
CA ASN A 217 -8.99 18.54 -10.71
C ASN A 217 -7.70 19.25 -10.27
N GLN A 218 -6.92 18.64 -9.39
CA GLN A 218 -5.72 19.24 -8.81
C GLN A 218 -4.44 18.66 -9.45
N PHE A 219 -4.42 17.35 -9.67
CA PHE A 219 -3.30 16.67 -10.34
C PHE A 219 -3.59 16.49 -11.84
N ASN A 220 -2.59 16.12 -12.64
CA ASN A 220 -2.79 15.92 -14.08
C ASN A 220 -3.16 14.46 -14.42
N PHE A 221 -4.07 13.84 -13.65
CA PHE A 221 -4.44 12.45 -13.89
C PHE A 221 -5.78 12.33 -14.61
N LYS A 222 -5.81 11.53 -15.67
CA LYS A 222 -7.03 10.92 -16.19
C LYS A 222 -7.31 9.65 -15.39
N VAL A 223 -8.55 9.50 -14.92
CA VAL A 223 -9.02 8.36 -14.14
C VAL A 223 -9.91 7.50 -15.01
N GLU A 224 -9.68 6.19 -15.04
CA GLU A 224 -10.50 5.21 -15.75
C GLU A 224 -10.87 4.05 -14.83
N LYS A 225 -12.17 3.74 -14.75
CA LYS A 225 -12.66 2.57 -14.03
C LYS A 225 -12.38 1.31 -14.85
N MET A 226 -11.72 0.34 -14.24
CA MET A 226 -11.32 -0.91 -14.90
C MET A 226 -12.38 -2.00 -14.71
N PHE A 227 -12.71 -2.33 -13.47
CA PHE A 227 -13.71 -3.33 -13.12
C PHE A 227 -14.11 -3.21 -11.64
N ASP A 228 -15.21 -3.86 -11.30
CA ASP A 228 -15.58 -4.16 -9.91
C ASP A 228 -15.54 -5.67 -9.70
N THR A 229 -15.16 -6.09 -8.50
CA THR A 229 -15.27 -7.50 -8.10
C THR A 229 -15.70 -7.57 -6.64
N LYS A 230 -16.22 -8.73 -6.21
CA LYS A 230 -16.62 -8.94 -4.82
C LYS A 230 -15.74 -9.98 -4.16
N MET A 231 -15.43 -9.75 -2.89
CA MET A 231 -14.86 -10.74 -1.99
C MET A 231 -15.69 -10.81 -0.71
N LYS A 232 -15.40 -11.79 0.14
CA LYS A 232 -15.97 -11.80 1.49
C LYS A 232 -15.55 -10.52 2.23
N VAL A 233 -16.46 -9.91 2.98
CA VAL A 233 -16.15 -8.73 3.81
C VAL A 233 -14.96 -9.01 4.74
N MET A 234 -14.14 -7.99 4.99
CA MET A 234 -12.98 -8.09 5.89
C MET A 234 -13.41 -8.42 7.34
N PHE A 235 -14.48 -7.78 7.80
CA PHE A 235 -15.03 -7.92 9.15
C PHE A 235 -16.55 -8.05 9.06
N GLU A 236 -17.10 -9.20 9.45
CA GLU A 236 -18.55 -9.48 9.31
C GLU A 236 -19.40 -8.52 10.15
N GLU A 237 -18.94 -8.22 11.37
CA GLU A 237 -19.63 -7.40 12.37
C GLU A 237 -19.58 -5.88 12.10
N ASP A 238 -18.82 -5.44 11.10
CA ASP A 238 -18.71 -4.01 10.79
C ASP A 238 -20.03 -3.45 10.27
N PRO A 239 -20.43 -2.22 10.68
CA PRO A 239 -21.72 -1.67 10.29
C PRO A 239 -21.77 -1.24 8.82
N GLY A 240 -22.99 -1.07 8.32
CA GLY A 240 -23.25 -0.60 6.96
C GLY A 240 -23.32 -1.73 5.93
N SER A 241 -23.65 -1.35 4.69
CA SER A 241 -23.93 -2.28 3.60
C SER A 241 -22.77 -3.24 3.32
N GLU A 242 -23.00 -4.54 3.52
CA GLU A 242 -22.07 -5.61 3.14
C GLU A 242 -21.73 -5.55 1.65
N GLU A 243 -22.69 -5.19 0.80
CA GLU A 243 -22.49 -5.02 -0.64
C GLU A 243 -21.36 -4.02 -0.92
N VAL A 244 -21.35 -2.88 -0.20
CA VAL A 244 -20.31 -1.86 -0.34
C VAL A 244 -18.99 -2.34 0.25
N ARG A 245 -19.01 -2.98 1.44
CA ARG A 245 -17.81 -3.47 2.14
C ARG A 245 -17.17 -4.71 1.51
N SER A 246 -17.89 -5.38 0.60
CA SER A 246 -17.42 -6.56 -0.14
C SER A 246 -16.96 -6.21 -1.55
N THR A 247 -17.36 -5.06 -2.08
CA THR A 247 -17.02 -4.64 -3.44
C THR A 247 -15.67 -3.95 -3.48
N ILE A 248 -14.76 -4.52 -4.24
CA ILE A 248 -13.47 -3.94 -4.58
C ILE A 248 -13.64 -3.24 -5.92
N HIS A 249 -13.30 -1.95 -5.93
CA HIS A 249 -13.28 -1.13 -7.13
C HIS A 249 -11.85 -1.01 -7.66
N ALA A 250 -11.63 -1.31 -8.94
CA ALA A 250 -10.36 -1.14 -9.60
C ALA A 250 -10.39 0.05 -10.57
N TYR A 251 -9.45 0.96 -10.40
CA TYR A 251 -9.24 2.14 -11.23
C TYR A 251 -7.79 2.21 -11.70
N SER A 252 -7.61 2.79 -12.88
CA SER A 252 -6.30 3.19 -13.38
C SER A 252 -6.21 4.70 -13.47
N LEU A 253 -5.03 5.25 -13.15
CA LEU A 253 -4.71 6.65 -13.36
C LEU A 253 -3.51 6.78 -14.28
N ARG A 254 -3.60 7.66 -15.26
CA ARG A 254 -2.52 8.00 -16.21
C ARG A 254 -2.43 9.50 -16.37
N PHE A 255 -1.28 10.03 -16.76
CA PHE A 255 -1.21 11.46 -17.05
C PHE A 255 -2.19 11.83 -18.18
N SER A 256 -2.91 12.95 -17.99
CA SER A 256 -3.77 13.49 -19.04
C SER A 256 -2.91 14.19 -20.10
N ASN A 257 -3.22 13.91 -21.36
CA ASN A 257 -2.67 14.62 -22.51
C ASN A 257 -3.48 15.88 -22.87
N GLU A 258 -4.57 16.15 -22.14
CA GLU A 258 -5.42 17.31 -22.37
C GLU A 258 -4.80 18.57 -21.71
N PRO A 259 -4.71 19.70 -22.43
CA PRO A 259 -4.22 20.93 -21.85
C PRO A 259 -5.16 21.40 -20.72
N LYS A 260 -4.61 21.63 -19.52
CA LYS A 260 -5.37 22.21 -18.41
C LYS A 260 -5.79 23.63 -18.79
N GLU A 261 -7.09 23.92 -18.82
CA GLU A 261 -7.57 25.30 -18.85
C GLU A 261 -7.04 26.03 -17.61
N GLN A 262 -6.20 27.05 -17.83
CA GLN A 262 -5.78 27.95 -16.76
C GLN A 262 -7.02 28.67 -16.26
N LYS A 263 -7.55 28.27 -15.09
CA LYS A 263 -8.49 29.12 -14.36
C LYS A 263 -7.70 30.30 -13.82
N GLU A 264 -7.68 31.39 -14.56
CA GLU A 264 -7.28 32.69 -14.06
C GLU A 264 -8.15 33.02 -12.83
N PHE A 265 -7.52 33.09 -11.66
CA PHE A 265 -8.14 33.72 -10.51
C PHE A 265 -8.11 35.23 -10.78
N GLU A 266 -9.24 35.78 -11.21
CA GLU A 266 -9.46 37.22 -11.16
C GLU A 266 -9.45 37.64 -9.68
N GLU A 267 -8.34 38.23 -9.24
CA GLU A 267 -8.30 39.04 -8.03
C GLU A 267 -9.22 40.25 -8.23
N SER A 268 -10.46 40.14 -7.77
CA SER A 268 -11.38 41.26 -7.67
C SER A 268 -10.89 42.21 -6.58
N ASN A 269 -10.08 43.19 -6.98
CA ASN A 269 -9.94 44.46 -6.28
C ASN A 269 -11.28 45.21 -6.38
N ASN A 270 -12.00 45.32 -5.26
CA ASN A 270 -12.84 46.47 -4.89
C ASN A 270 -13.24 46.39 -3.41
#